data_AF-A0A199XUE1-F1
#
_entry.id   AF-A0A199XUE1-F1
#
_cell.length_a   1.000
_cell.length_b   1.000
_cell.length_c   1.000
_cell.angle_alpha   90.00
_cell.angle_beta   90.00
_cell.angle_gamma   90.00
#
_symmetry.space_group_name_H-M   'P 1'
#
loop_
_entity.id
_entity.type
_entity.pdbx_description
1 polymer ?
#
loop_
_entity_poly.entity_id
_entity_poly.type
_entity_poly.pdbx_seq_one_letter_code
_entity_poly.pdbx_strand_id
1 'polypeptide(L)'
;MLVLLLLLISICSFAQKIKIDNGEIKLDEKTVAYIEGKKPNFKISNLDKNYIITVQLKQIVPVPAVPIMEIRNESTGKLNELEFTDGKFNPFNHEKNLVKALIEHNYLNTDGLNKDVLENFINGTPTGVSAKLLGTKNEKDQADQLVNSYQLSIDDAGVIYSIKANNPDPNDKRIGYVKMTSPSNNGELMYEIMDLDNYLIATWFAKAGMVSGYSSFLNQQLFTFDKKVINAKFDNSGNPIGYKMSKDITVLNIVRALITNGYTLQHQGKAAITAMRTEQIKEQEKRVITERSNSANIYEQNGYVIDEKGEKRTGPITAEFESIKAESSSGMADMTAYGKTVVLKYSNEKGREKTEIFKSKNGIRFCLDSGECYLGLKTIGNTMAAAGSLNALSFDFSSFYKILYEKDGYLVLVDPLVPADFIIKIPNQEKGLYTNKSSLDKLKKNITEYLKCDSFVFENYDFKTLDGLVKVLEEYKNNCNK
;
A
#
# COMPACT_ATOMS: atom_id res chain seq x y z
N MET A 1 -26.27 -43.46 27.97
CA MET A 1 -26.41 -42.56 29.14
C MET A 1 -25.15 -42.52 30.01
N LEU A 2 -24.46 -43.65 30.24
CA LEU A 2 -23.20 -43.69 31.02
C LEU A 2 -22.01 -42.95 30.38
N VAL A 3 -21.94 -42.92 29.04
CA VAL A 3 -20.86 -42.26 28.27
C VAL A 3 -20.98 -40.72 28.29
N LEU A 4 -22.20 -40.19 28.49
CA LEU A 4 -22.44 -38.74 28.55
C LEU A 4 -22.04 -38.14 29.90
N LEU A 5 -22.01 -38.95 30.97
CA LEU A 5 -21.62 -38.52 32.33
C LEU A 5 -20.09 -38.45 32.51
N LEU A 6 -19.33 -39.25 31.75
CA LEU A 6 -17.86 -39.26 31.78
C LEU A 6 -17.22 -38.11 30.97
N LEU A 7 -17.95 -37.52 30.03
CA LEU A 7 -17.48 -36.36 29.23
C LEU A 7 -17.69 -35.00 29.92
N LEU A 8 -18.47 -34.93 31.00
CA LEU A 8 -18.73 -33.69 31.77
C LEU A 8 -17.74 -33.45 32.92
N ILE A 9 -16.85 -34.40 33.23
CA ILE A 9 -15.87 -34.27 34.33
C ILE A 9 -14.55 -33.60 33.86
N SER A 10 -14.35 -33.41 32.54
CA SER A 10 -13.06 -32.94 32.01
C SER A 10 -12.89 -31.40 31.94
N ILE A 11 -13.81 -30.59 32.49
CA ILE A 11 -13.60 -29.14 32.55
C ILE A 11 -14.11 -28.55 33.88
N CYS A 12 -13.71 -29.17 35.00
CA CYS A 12 -13.59 -28.43 36.25
C CYS A 12 -12.14 -27.98 36.37
N SER A 13 -11.83 -26.80 35.83
CA SER A 13 -10.62 -26.07 36.23
C SER A 13 -10.76 -25.75 37.72
N PHE A 14 -10.31 -26.64 38.59
CA PHE A 14 -10.19 -26.37 40.02
C PHE A 14 -9.19 -25.23 40.16
N ALA A 15 -9.71 -24.02 40.40
CA ALA A 15 -8.86 -22.91 40.81
C ALA A 15 -8.21 -23.29 42.13
N GLN A 16 -6.89 -23.53 42.12
CA GLN A 16 -6.11 -23.90 43.30
C GLN A 16 -6.36 -22.90 44.43
N LYS A 17 -6.81 -23.39 45.58
CA LYS A 17 -7.23 -22.55 46.72
C LYS A 17 -5.99 -22.07 47.46
N ILE A 18 -5.65 -20.79 47.29
CA ILE A 18 -4.56 -20.12 48.01
C ILE A 18 -5.06 -19.60 49.36
N LYS A 19 -4.45 -20.06 50.45
CA LYS A 19 -4.69 -19.59 51.82
C LYS A 19 -3.35 -19.19 52.47
N ILE A 20 -3.34 -18.05 53.14
CA ILE A 20 -2.17 -17.57 53.90
C ILE A 20 -2.67 -17.35 55.33
N ASP A 21 -2.18 -18.15 56.28
CA ASP A 21 -2.47 -17.98 57.71
C ASP A 21 -1.19 -18.13 58.54
N ASN A 22 -1.01 -17.31 59.57
CA ASN A 22 0.13 -17.40 60.50
C ASN A 22 1.53 -17.51 59.84
N GLY A 23 1.74 -16.89 58.68
CA GLY A 23 3.00 -16.98 57.93
C GLY A 23 3.18 -18.26 57.10
N GLU A 24 2.18 -19.12 57.02
CA GLU A 24 2.15 -20.32 56.19
C GLU A 24 1.44 -20.05 54.86
N ILE A 25 2.08 -20.42 53.74
CA ILE A 25 1.44 -20.45 52.43
C ILE A 25 0.87 -21.85 52.20
N LYS A 26 -0.46 -21.93 52.04
CA LYS A 26 -1.21 -23.16 51.80
C LYS A 26 -1.82 -23.18 50.41
N LEU A 27 -1.56 -24.26 49.68
CA LEU A 27 -2.21 -24.58 48.40
C LEU A 27 -3.09 -25.81 48.60
N ASP A 28 -4.39 -25.65 48.38
CA ASP A 28 -5.39 -26.72 48.61
C ASP A 28 -5.28 -27.34 50.02
N GLU A 29 -5.11 -26.48 51.03
CA GLU A 29 -4.92 -26.80 52.46
C GLU A 29 -3.59 -27.49 52.82
N LYS A 30 -2.71 -27.80 51.85
CA LYS A 30 -1.34 -28.27 52.09
C LYS A 30 -0.39 -27.10 52.28
N THR A 31 0.36 -27.05 53.37
CA THR A 31 1.44 -26.06 53.56
C THR A 31 2.59 -26.36 52.60
N VAL A 32 3.00 -25.37 51.82
CA VAL A 32 4.04 -25.51 50.77
C VAL A 32 5.24 -24.59 50.98
N ALA A 33 5.07 -23.47 51.69
CA ALA A 33 6.13 -22.50 51.96
C ALA A 33 5.77 -21.63 53.17
N TYR A 34 6.75 -20.89 53.68
CA TYR A 34 6.55 -19.86 54.70
C TYR A 34 6.79 -18.47 54.12
N ILE A 35 6.01 -17.48 54.56
CA ILE A 35 6.14 -16.06 54.21
C ILE A 35 6.29 -15.22 55.48
N GLU A 36 7.29 -14.35 55.49
CA GLU A 36 7.58 -13.42 56.57
C GLU A 36 7.76 -12.00 56.03
N GLY A 37 7.57 -10.99 56.89
CA GLY A 37 7.75 -9.59 56.54
C GLY A 37 6.45 -8.84 56.27
N LYS A 38 6.58 -7.65 55.69
CA LYS A 38 5.46 -6.75 55.38
C LYS A 38 5.83 -5.84 54.23
N LYS A 39 4.83 -5.29 53.54
CA LYS A 39 5.04 -4.32 52.45
C LYS A 39 6.10 -3.26 52.84
N PRO A 40 7.09 -2.97 51.98
CA PRO A 40 7.24 -3.51 50.62
C PRO A 40 8.01 -4.84 50.52
N ASN A 41 8.57 -5.37 51.61
CA ASN A 41 9.52 -6.48 51.54
C ASN A 41 8.97 -7.75 52.20
N PHE A 42 9.02 -8.86 51.47
CA PHE A 42 8.62 -10.19 51.94
C PHE A 42 9.79 -11.15 51.81
N LYS A 43 9.94 -12.07 52.76
CA LYS A 43 10.81 -13.22 52.67
C LYS A 43 9.97 -14.47 52.50
N ILE A 44 10.36 -15.33 51.58
CA ILE A 44 9.68 -16.60 51.34
C ILE A 44 10.70 -17.70 51.43
N SER A 45 10.38 -18.71 52.22
CA SER A 45 11.23 -19.88 52.42
C SER A 45 10.46 -21.16 52.11
N ASN A 46 11.18 -22.17 51.65
CA ASN A 46 10.67 -23.53 51.56
C ASN A 46 10.47 -24.15 52.96
N LEU A 47 9.83 -25.32 53.02
CA LEU A 47 9.45 -25.95 54.30
C LEU A 47 10.63 -26.27 55.23
N ASP A 48 11.79 -26.60 54.66
CA ASP A 48 13.02 -26.89 55.43
C ASP A 48 13.88 -25.63 55.70
N LYS A 49 13.44 -24.45 55.21
CA LYS A 49 14.11 -23.15 55.32
C LYS A 49 15.52 -23.08 54.72
N ASN A 50 15.92 -24.07 53.91
CA ASN A 50 17.25 -24.10 53.28
C ASN A 50 17.33 -23.24 52.00
N TYR A 51 16.19 -22.80 51.46
CA TYR A 51 16.14 -21.91 50.31
C TYR A 51 15.20 -20.73 50.58
N ILE A 52 15.73 -19.51 50.45
CA ILE A 52 15.05 -18.27 50.79
C ILE A 52 15.21 -17.26 49.66
N ILE A 53 14.10 -16.66 49.26
CA ILE A 53 14.06 -15.50 48.37
C ILE A 53 13.50 -14.29 49.12
N THR A 54 14.00 -13.11 48.79
CA THR A 54 13.40 -11.83 49.20
C THR A 54 12.67 -11.23 48.01
N VAL A 55 11.44 -10.80 48.21
CA VAL A 55 10.62 -10.14 47.20
C VAL A 55 10.30 -8.72 47.67
N GLN A 56 10.73 -7.72 46.90
CA GLN A 56 10.39 -6.33 47.15
C GLN A 56 9.32 -5.87 46.15
N LEU A 57 8.18 -5.41 46.65
CA LEU A 57 7.14 -4.76 45.87
C LEU A 57 7.53 -3.31 45.59
N LYS A 58 7.69 -2.97 44.32
CA LYS A 58 7.90 -1.59 43.86
C LYS A 58 6.70 -1.12 43.06
N GLN A 59 6.53 0.19 42.98
CA GLN A 59 5.63 0.83 42.03
C GLN A 59 6.46 1.73 41.12
N ILE A 60 6.46 1.44 39.82
CA ILE A 60 7.04 2.33 38.83
C ILE A 60 5.91 3.27 38.39
N VAL A 61 6.13 4.57 38.51
CA VAL A 61 5.15 5.57 38.11
C VAL A 61 5.38 5.95 36.65
N PRO A 62 4.65 5.36 35.70
CA PRO A 62 3.78 6.15 34.83
C PRO A 62 2.35 6.15 35.39
N VAL A 63 1.44 6.99 34.88
CA VAL A 63 0.05 7.06 35.35
C VAL A 63 -0.82 6.09 34.53
N PRO A 64 -1.52 5.11 35.13
CA PRO A 64 -1.49 4.73 36.55
C PRO A 64 -0.24 3.92 36.93
N ALA A 65 0.18 4.02 38.20
CA ALA A 65 1.41 3.38 38.69
C ALA A 65 1.35 1.86 38.51
N VAL A 66 2.39 1.29 37.90
CA VAL A 66 2.48 -0.14 37.62
C VAL A 66 3.21 -0.82 38.77
N PRO A 67 2.57 -1.78 39.48
CA PRO A 67 3.24 -2.57 40.50
C PRO A 67 4.19 -3.58 39.83
N ILE A 68 5.37 -3.76 40.41
CA ILE A 68 6.35 -4.76 39.99
C ILE A 68 6.93 -5.48 41.23
N MET A 69 7.53 -6.64 41.01
CA MET A 69 8.26 -7.41 42.02
C MET A 69 9.75 -7.46 41.65
N GLU A 70 10.61 -7.10 42.59
CA GLU A 70 12.02 -7.44 42.54
C GLU A 70 12.24 -8.72 43.35
N ILE A 71 12.63 -9.81 42.68
CA ILE A 71 12.90 -11.09 43.32
C ILE A 71 14.41 -11.24 43.46
N ARG A 72 14.88 -11.43 44.68
CA ARG A 72 16.29 -11.54 45.05
C ARG A 72 16.58 -12.87 45.72
N ASN A 73 17.62 -13.56 45.30
CA ASN A 73 18.18 -14.67 46.05
C ASN A 73 19.03 -14.11 47.21
N GLU A 74 18.71 -14.50 48.45
CA GLU A 74 19.38 -13.98 49.64
C GLU A 74 20.85 -14.40 49.75
N SER A 75 21.21 -15.58 49.24
CA SER A 75 22.58 -16.12 49.27
C SER A 75 23.53 -15.47 48.26
N THR A 76 23.04 -15.16 47.06
CA THR A 76 23.87 -14.60 45.97
C THR A 76 23.74 -13.09 45.85
N GLY A 77 22.70 -12.50 46.44
CA GLY A 77 22.37 -11.08 46.33
C GLY A 77 21.86 -10.65 44.95
N LYS A 78 21.86 -11.56 43.96
CA LYS A 78 21.34 -11.31 42.60
C LYS A 78 19.84 -11.19 42.60
N LEU A 79 19.32 -10.40 41.67
CA LEU A 79 17.90 -10.08 41.52
C LEU A 79 17.48 -10.03 40.06
N ASN A 80 16.19 -10.25 39.83
CA ASN A 80 15.54 -9.91 38.57
C ASN A 80 14.12 -9.36 38.84
N GLU A 81 13.55 -8.67 37.85
CA GLU A 81 12.29 -7.94 37.99
C GLU A 81 11.14 -8.64 37.26
N LEU A 82 9.95 -8.59 37.85
CA LEU A 82 8.74 -9.17 37.29
C LEU A 82 7.57 -8.19 37.37
N GLU A 83 6.87 -8.00 36.24
CA GLU A 83 5.61 -7.25 36.19
C GLU A 83 4.44 -8.13 36.63
N PHE A 84 3.46 -7.57 37.34
CA PHE A 84 2.22 -8.30 37.62
C PHE A 84 1.36 -8.37 36.35
N THR A 85 0.81 -9.55 36.06
CA THR A 85 -0.13 -9.75 34.96
C THR A 85 -1.36 -8.82 35.09
N ASP A 86 -1.77 -8.19 33.99
CA ASP A 86 -2.83 -7.16 33.94
C ASP A 86 -4.10 -7.53 34.74
N GLY A 87 -4.59 -6.58 35.53
CA GLY A 87 -5.86 -6.68 36.27
C GLY A 87 -5.85 -7.55 37.54
N LYS A 88 -4.71 -8.14 37.93
CA LYS A 88 -4.64 -9.09 39.06
C LYS A 88 -4.05 -8.53 40.37
N PHE A 89 -3.65 -7.26 40.40
CA PHE A 89 -3.09 -6.64 41.60
C PHE A 89 -4.17 -5.94 42.44
N ASN A 90 -4.49 -6.50 43.61
CA ASN A 90 -5.35 -5.87 44.61
C ASN A 90 -4.52 -5.02 45.61
N PRO A 91 -4.70 -3.69 45.69
CA PRO A 91 -3.90 -2.83 46.57
C PRO A 91 -4.11 -3.09 48.07
N PHE A 92 -5.13 -3.85 48.46
CA PHE A 92 -5.43 -4.19 49.85
C PHE A 92 -4.92 -5.58 50.27
N ASN A 93 -4.39 -6.40 49.34
CA ASN A 93 -3.97 -7.77 49.64
C ASN A 93 -2.63 -8.15 48.97
N HIS A 94 -1.54 -7.56 49.45
CA HIS A 94 -0.22 -7.66 48.86
C HIS A 94 0.41 -9.06 48.91
N GLU A 95 0.27 -9.76 50.04
CA GLU A 95 0.80 -11.13 50.21
C GLU A 95 0.16 -12.10 49.22
N LYS A 96 -1.17 -12.06 49.10
CA LYS A 96 -1.90 -12.92 48.18
C LYS A 96 -1.56 -12.61 46.72
N ASN A 97 -1.39 -11.34 46.34
CA ASN A 97 -1.00 -10.98 44.97
C ASN A 97 0.37 -11.55 44.62
N LEU A 98 1.34 -11.38 45.54
CA LEU A 98 2.70 -11.86 45.37
C LEU A 98 2.74 -13.38 45.25
N VAL A 99 2.08 -14.11 46.17
CA VAL A 99 2.01 -15.58 46.12
C VAL A 99 1.36 -16.05 44.82
N LYS A 100 0.28 -15.39 44.38
CA LYS A 100 -0.38 -15.69 43.11
C LYS A 100 0.57 -15.50 41.92
N ALA A 101 1.33 -14.40 41.91
CA ALA A 101 2.30 -14.14 40.84
C ALA A 101 3.42 -15.20 40.82
N LEU A 102 3.93 -15.63 41.98
CA LEU A 102 4.91 -16.72 42.03
C LEU A 102 4.35 -18.04 41.49
N ILE A 103 3.08 -18.34 41.74
CA ILE A 103 2.42 -19.54 41.21
C ILE A 103 2.22 -19.43 39.70
N GLU A 104 1.79 -18.27 39.20
CA GLU A 104 1.59 -18.02 37.75
C GLU A 104 2.86 -18.26 36.93
N HIS A 105 4.03 -17.95 37.51
CA HIS A 105 5.33 -18.17 36.87
C HIS A 105 6.01 -19.50 37.26
N ASN A 106 5.29 -20.40 37.97
CA ASN A 106 5.81 -21.69 38.45
C ASN A 106 7.06 -21.57 39.34
N TYR A 107 7.23 -20.42 40.01
CA TYR A 107 8.25 -20.20 41.04
C TYR A 107 7.83 -20.81 42.39
N LEU A 108 6.53 -20.98 42.60
CA LEU A 108 5.95 -21.65 43.76
C LEU A 108 4.87 -22.63 43.27
N ASN A 109 4.91 -23.87 43.73
CA ASN A 109 3.91 -24.89 43.41
C ASN A 109 3.60 -25.78 44.63
N THR A 110 2.93 -26.91 44.41
CA THR A 110 2.51 -27.86 45.46
C THR A 110 3.67 -28.51 46.22
N ASP A 111 4.89 -28.42 45.68
CA ASP A 111 6.13 -28.94 46.29
C ASP A 111 6.95 -27.83 46.97
N GLY A 112 6.49 -26.59 46.91
CA GLY A 112 7.14 -25.42 47.50
C GLY A 112 7.84 -24.56 46.45
N LEU A 113 8.91 -23.87 46.86
CA LEU A 113 9.69 -23.00 45.96
C LEU A 113 10.44 -23.83 44.93
N ASN A 114 10.22 -23.54 43.65
CA ASN A 114 10.90 -24.20 42.55
C ASN A 114 12.27 -23.57 42.33
N LYS A 115 13.29 -24.11 43.01
CA LYS A 115 14.65 -23.56 43.02
C LYS A 115 15.24 -23.40 41.62
N ASP A 116 15.14 -24.42 40.77
CA ASP A 116 15.78 -24.38 39.45
C ASP A 116 15.15 -23.30 38.55
N VAL A 117 13.83 -23.18 38.57
CA VAL A 117 13.11 -22.15 37.80
C VAL A 117 13.40 -20.75 38.33
N LEU A 118 13.43 -20.57 39.66
CA LEU A 118 13.77 -19.30 40.30
C LEU A 118 15.22 -18.88 40.03
N GLU A 119 16.18 -19.81 40.15
CA GLU A 119 17.59 -19.50 39.87
C GLU A 119 17.82 -19.19 38.39
N ASN A 120 17.16 -19.91 37.48
CA ASN A 120 17.23 -19.60 36.05
C ASN A 120 16.67 -18.21 35.75
N PHE A 121 15.58 -17.81 36.42
CA PHE A 121 15.02 -16.47 36.27
C PHE A 121 15.93 -15.38 36.86
N ILE A 122 16.41 -15.57 38.09
CA ILE A 122 17.24 -14.58 38.81
C ILE A 122 18.61 -14.41 38.15
N ASN A 123 19.21 -15.48 37.64
CA ASN A 123 20.53 -15.46 37.00
C ASN A 123 20.48 -15.26 35.48
N GLY A 124 19.28 -15.31 34.88
CA GLY A 124 19.07 -15.13 33.46
C GLY A 124 19.24 -13.67 33.00
N THR A 125 18.87 -13.41 31.74
CA THR A 125 18.89 -12.06 31.18
C THR A 125 17.98 -11.14 32.02
N PRO A 126 18.47 -9.95 32.42
CA PRO A 126 17.64 -8.97 33.10
C PRO A 126 16.38 -8.64 32.27
N THR A 127 15.21 -8.69 32.89
CA THR A 127 13.95 -8.45 32.18
C THR A 127 13.78 -6.98 31.74
N GLY A 128 14.47 -6.05 32.42
CA GLY A 128 14.46 -4.63 32.08
C GLY A 128 13.10 -3.95 32.25
N VAL A 129 12.18 -4.55 33.02
CA VAL A 129 10.80 -4.06 33.20
C VAL A 129 10.79 -2.62 33.70
N SER A 130 11.55 -2.30 34.76
CA SER A 130 11.63 -0.94 35.28
C SER A 130 12.17 0.05 34.24
N ALA A 131 13.23 -0.33 33.52
CA ALA A 131 13.85 0.53 32.51
C ALA A 131 12.91 0.82 31.34
N LYS A 132 12.17 -0.19 30.87
CA LYS A 132 11.16 -0.05 29.82
C LYS A 132 10.03 0.89 30.25
N LEU A 133 9.47 0.69 31.44
CA LEU A 133 8.39 1.53 31.98
C LEU A 133 8.84 2.98 32.21
N LEU A 134 10.07 3.19 32.69
CA LEU A 134 10.65 4.53 32.88
C LEU A 134 10.97 5.23 31.55
N GLY A 135 11.44 4.48 30.54
CA GLY A 135 11.67 5.01 29.19
C GLY A 135 10.38 5.58 28.58
N THR A 136 9.29 4.80 28.60
CA THR A 136 7.98 5.26 28.12
C THR A 136 7.45 6.47 28.90
N LYS A 137 7.71 6.54 30.22
CA LYS A 137 7.35 7.69 31.04
C LYS A 137 8.12 8.94 30.60
N ASN A 138 9.43 8.84 30.41
CA ASN A 138 10.26 9.98 30.01
C ASN A 138 9.84 10.53 28.64
N GLU A 139 9.51 9.67 27.68
CA GLU A 139 8.99 10.09 26.37
C GLU A 139 7.65 10.84 26.51
N LYS A 140 6.76 10.33 27.37
CA LYS A 140 5.47 10.98 27.66
C LYS A 140 5.66 12.32 28.36
N ASP A 141 6.53 12.39 29.37
CA ASP A 141 6.83 13.61 30.12
C ASP A 141 7.47 14.67 29.21
N GLN A 142 8.35 14.27 28.29
CA GLN A 142 8.92 15.15 27.26
C GLN A 142 7.86 15.67 26.28
N ALA A 143 6.96 14.80 25.82
CA ALA A 143 5.84 15.19 24.97
C ALA A 143 4.89 16.17 25.69
N ASP A 144 4.56 15.90 26.95
CA ASP A 144 3.71 16.76 27.77
C ASP A 144 4.40 18.12 28.06
N GLN A 145 5.71 18.13 28.35
CA GLN A 145 6.50 19.36 28.49
C GLN A 145 6.52 20.18 27.19
N LEU A 146 6.75 19.52 26.05
CA LEU A 146 6.72 20.15 24.74
C LEU A 146 5.35 20.80 24.52
N VAL A 147 4.27 20.05 24.65
CA VAL A 147 2.89 20.55 24.47
C VAL A 147 2.57 21.70 25.43
N ASN A 148 2.93 21.57 26.71
CA ASN A 148 2.68 22.63 27.71
C ASN A 148 3.44 23.92 27.37
N SER A 149 4.62 23.81 26.75
CA SER A 149 5.38 24.98 26.28
C SER A 149 4.69 25.76 25.15
N TYR A 150 3.70 25.17 24.45
CA TYR A 150 2.91 25.87 23.43
C TYR A 150 1.75 26.68 24.03
N GLN A 151 1.37 26.44 25.30
CA GLN A 151 0.21 27.04 25.98
C GLN A 151 -1.01 27.15 25.05
N LEU A 152 -1.44 26.00 24.54
CA LEU A 152 -2.53 25.92 23.56
C LEU A 152 -3.87 26.34 24.16
N SER A 153 -4.63 27.15 23.45
CA SER A 153 -6.02 27.46 23.75
C SER A 153 -6.86 27.52 22.47
N ILE A 154 -8.17 27.35 22.61
CA ILE A 154 -9.12 27.33 21.50
C ILE A 154 -10.33 28.17 21.91
N ASP A 155 -10.81 29.03 21.02
CA ASP A 155 -12.01 29.83 21.28
C ASP A 155 -13.31 29.13 20.82
N ASP A 156 -14.45 29.76 21.08
CA ASP A 156 -15.77 29.23 20.68
C ASP A 156 -15.99 29.24 19.16
N ALA A 157 -15.20 30.00 18.39
CA ALA A 157 -15.23 30.03 16.93
C ALA A 157 -14.32 28.95 16.29
N GLY A 158 -13.54 28.24 17.10
CA GLY A 158 -12.61 27.21 16.63
C GLY A 158 -11.25 27.76 16.18
N VAL A 159 -10.87 28.96 16.60
CA VAL A 159 -9.52 29.49 16.37
C VAL A 159 -8.57 28.88 17.39
N ILE A 160 -7.44 28.36 16.92
CA ILE A 160 -6.41 27.74 17.75
C ILE A 160 -5.30 28.74 18.00
N TYR A 161 -4.91 28.91 19.27
CA TYR A 161 -3.88 29.84 19.71
C TYR A 161 -2.69 29.12 20.33
N SER A 162 -1.50 29.70 20.18
CA SER A 162 -0.28 29.29 20.86
C SER A 162 0.64 30.48 21.13
N ILE A 163 1.32 30.49 22.27
CA ILE A 163 2.36 31.48 22.55
C ILE A 163 3.57 31.39 21.61
N LYS A 164 3.75 30.24 20.93
CA LYS A 164 4.81 29.98 19.96
C LYS A 164 4.41 30.28 18.51
N ALA A 165 3.28 30.96 18.29
CA ALA A 165 2.91 31.45 16.97
C ALA A 165 4.00 32.36 16.40
N ASN A 166 4.33 32.19 15.12
CA ASN A 166 5.34 32.98 14.41
C ASN A 166 4.70 33.72 13.24
N ASN A 167 3.76 34.60 13.58
CA ASN A 167 3.04 35.43 12.61
C ASN A 167 3.76 36.77 12.36
N PRO A 168 3.49 37.45 11.23
CA PRO A 168 4.06 38.77 10.95
C PRO A 168 3.78 39.81 12.04
N ASP A 169 2.60 39.73 12.69
CA ASP A 169 2.30 40.46 13.92
C ASP A 169 2.67 39.58 15.14
N PRO A 170 3.65 39.98 15.97
CA PRO A 170 4.03 39.22 17.16
C PRO A 170 2.91 39.06 18.21
N ASN A 171 1.89 39.92 18.19
CA ASN A 171 0.74 39.83 19.09
C ASN A 171 -0.31 38.83 18.59
N ASP A 172 -0.28 38.49 17.30
CA ASP A 172 -1.16 37.48 16.75
C ASP A 172 -0.69 36.09 17.16
N LYS A 173 -1.42 35.48 18.11
CA LYS A 173 -1.13 34.14 18.63
C LYS A 173 -1.85 33.01 17.90
N ARG A 174 -2.54 33.28 16.80
CA ARG A 174 -3.26 32.26 16.04
C ARG A 174 -2.28 31.32 15.36
N ILE A 175 -2.60 30.03 15.37
CA ILE A 175 -1.81 29.01 14.66
C ILE A 175 -2.65 28.14 13.73
N GLY A 176 -3.97 28.24 13.73
CA GLY A 176 -4.82 27.44 12.84
C GLY A 176 -6.28 27.47 13.27
N TYR A 177 -7.07 26.60 12.65
CA TYR A 177 -8.50 26.52 12.88
C TYR A 177 -8.94 25.07 13.06
N VAL A 178 -10.04 24.90 13.79
CA VAL A 178 -10.72 23.62 13.94
C VAL A 178 -12.20 23.78 13.64
N LYS A 179 -12.73 22.82 12.92
CA LYS A 179 -14.16 22.68 12.66
C LYS A 179 -14.62 21.31 13.11
N MET A 180 -15.76 21.26 13.79
CA MET A 180 -16.46 20.01 14.08
C MET A 180 -17.67 19.90 13.15
N THR A 181 -17.83 18.73 12.54
CA THR A 181 -18.99 18.38 11.72
C THR A 181 -19.56 17.04 12.17
N SER A 182 -20.85 16.84 11.90
CA SER A 182 -21.51 15.55 12.07
C SER A 182 -21.82 14.99 10.68
N PRO A 183 -20.93 14.17 10.07
CA PRO A 183 -21.14 13.66 8.72
C PRO A 183 -22.36 12.74 8.59
N SER A 184 -22.88 12.20 9.69
CA SER A 184 -24.09 11.36 9.69
C SER A 184 -25.12 11.85 10.71
N ASN A 185 -26.38 11.51 10.46
CA ASN A 185 -27.51 11.79 11.35
C ASN A 185 -27.46 10.98 12.66
N ASN A 186 -26.50 10.06 12.79
CA ASN A 186 -26.32 9.19 13.95
C ASN A 186 -25.40 9.81 15.02
N GLY A 187 -24.98 11.06 14.85
CA GLY A 187 -24.15 11.78 15.83
C GLY A 187 -22.67 11.37 15.81
N GLU A 188 -22.17 10.86 14.68
CA GLU A 188 -20.73 10.67 14.50
C GLU A 188 -20.06 12.04 14.42
N LEU A 189 -19.03 12.28 15.23
CA LEU A 189 -18.29 13.54 15.21
C LEU A 189 -17.03 13.40 14.36
N MET A 190 -16.83 14.38 13.47
CA MET A 190 -15.63 14.54 12.68
C MET A 190 -15.02 15.91 12.97
N TYR A 191 -13.73 15.93 13.28
CA TYR A 191 -12.99 17.18 13.50
C TYR A 191 -11.99 17.38 12.37
N GLU A 192 -12.00 18.57 11.79
CA GLU A 192 -11.10 18.99 10.72
C GLU A 192 -10.19 20.09 11.27
N ILE A 193 -8.89 19.85 11.22
CA ILE A 193 -7.86 20.82 11.63
C ILE A 193 -7.27 21.44 10.38
N MET A 194 -7.32 22.77 10.31
CA MET A 194 -6.82 23.57 9.19
C MET A 194 -5.68 24.47 9.65
N ASP A 195 -4.81 24.80 8.70
CA ASP A 195 -3.76 25.78 8.91
C ASP A 195 -4.28 27.22 8.73
N LEU A 196 -3.44 28.24 8.96
CA LEU A 196 -3.81 29.65 8.79
C LEU A 196 -4.19 30.02 7.34
N ASP A 197 -3.74 29.21 6.38
CA ASP A 197 -4.06 29.35 4.96
C ASP A 197 -5.30 28.51 4.54
N ASN A 198 -6.01 27.91 5.50
CA ASN A 198 -7.15 27.01 5.32
C ASN A 198 -6.85 25.69 4.60
N TYR A 199 -5.60 25.22 4.60
CA TYR A 199 -5.30 23.85 4.16
C TYR A 199 -5.65 22.85 5.26
N LEU A 200 -6.37 21.79 4.87
CA LEU A 200 -6.67 20.68 5.76
C LEU A 200 -5.38 19.96 6.16
N ILE A 201 -5.04 20.02 7.44
CA ILE A 201 -3.86 19.36 8.01
C ILE A 201 -4.21 17.97 8.49
N ALA A 202 -5.38 17.80 9.11
CA ALA A 202 -5.77 16.52 9.65
C ALA A 202 -7.28 16.39 9.87
N THR A 203 -7.75 15.14 9.84
CA THR A 203 -9.15 14.78 10.11
C THR A 203 -9.19 13.70 11.19
N TRP A 204 -9.99 13.91 12.24
CA TRP A 204 -10.20 12.95 13.32
C TRP A 204 -11.64 12.43 13.33
N PHE A 205 -11.81 11.14 13.59
CA PHE A 205 -13.12 10.48 13.61
C PHE A 205 -13.44 9.88 14.99
N ALA A 206 -14.60 10.24 15.56
CA ALA A 206 -15.06 9.72 16.84
C ALA A 206 -15.45 8.24 16.80
N LYS A 207 -16.04 7.81 15.68
CA LYS A 207 -16.46 6.43 15.40
C LYS A 207 -16.33 6.16 13.89
N ALA A 208 -15.82 4.98 13.55
CA ALA A 208 -15.82 4.35 12.21
C ALA A 208 -15.85 5.31 11.00
N GLY A 209 -14.78 6.10 10.80
CA GLY A 209 -14.61 6.94 9.63
C GLY A 209 -13.86 6.23 8.49
N MET A 210 -14.23 6.53 7.24
CA MET A 210 -13.44 6.16 6.05
C MET A 210 -12.91 7.41 5.37
N VAL A 211 -11.63 7.37 4.97
CA VAL A 211 -11.00 8.38 4.13
C VAL A 211 -10.83 7.79 2.74
N SER A 212 -11.12 8.57 1.69
CA SER A 212 -10.92 8.14 0.30
C SER A 212 -9.48 7.68 0.07
N GLY A 213 -9.30 6.45 -0.41
CA GLY A 213 -7.99 5.84 -0.62
C GLY A 213 -7.38 5.14 0.60
N TYR A 214 -8.09 5.03 1.72
CA TYR A 214 -7.67 4.29 2.91
C TYR A 214 -8.65 3.16 3.24
N SER A 215 -8.19 1.91 3.21
CA SER A 215 -9.03 0.70 3.25
C SER A 215 -9.36 0.20 4.67
N SER A 216 -9.18 1.02 5.71
CA SER A 216 -9.49 0.62 7.09
C SER A 216 -10.21 1.74 7.85
N PHE A 217 -11.05 1.35 8.82
CA PHE A 217 -11.81 2.31 9.62
C PHE A 217 -10.91 3.03 10.62
N LEU A 218 -11.06 4.35 10.67
CA LEU A 218 -10.44 5.18 11.70
C LEU A 218 -11.41 5.33 12.87
N ASN A 219 -10.95 5.00 14.07
CA ASN A 219 -11.72 5.13 15.30
C ASN A 219 -10.85 5.77 16.38
N GLN A 220 -11.20 6.98 16.81
CA GLN A 220 -10.37 7.81 17.70
C GLN A 220 -8.96 8.06 17.14
N GLN A 221 -8.88 8.11 15.82
CA GLN A 221 -7.65 8.26 15.06
C GLN A 221 -7.72 9.50 14.18
N LEU A 222 -6.58 10.16 14.10
CA LEU A 222 -6.31 11.33 13.29
C LEU A 222 -5.59 10.89 12.02
N PHE A 223 -6.12 11.23 10.86
CA PHE A 223 -5.46 11.06 9.57
C PHE A 223 -4.93 12.42 9.08
N THR A 224 -3.62 12.52 8.86
CA THR A 224 -2.96 13.76 8.47
C THR A 224 -2.82 13.88 6.96
N PHE A 225 -2.56 15.10 6.47
CA PHE A 225 -2.39 15.37 5.04
C PHE A 225 -1.24 14.57 4.39
N ASP A 226 -0.21 14.20 5.17
CA ASP A 226 0.93 13.37 4.78
C ASP A 226 0.69 11.87 5.01
N LYS A 227 -0.58 11.47 5.17
CA LYS A 227 -1.06 10.07 5.29
C LYS A 227 -0.59 9.34 6.56
N LYS A 228 -0.22 10.06 7.61
CA LYS A 228 0.08 9.44 8.91
C LYS A 228 -1.20 9.26 9.72
N VAL A 229 -1.21 8.21 10.53
CA VAL A 229 -2.30 7.91 11.46
C VAL A 229 -1.78 8.11 12.87
N ILE A 230 -2.43 8.98 13.63
CA ILE A 230 -2.03 9.35 15.00
C ILE A 230 -3.22 9.09 15.92
N ASN A 231 -2.97 8.48 17.09
CA ASN A 231 -4.01 8.28 18.08
C ASN A 231 -4.25 9.59 18.87
N ALA A 232 -5.52 9.98 19.02
CA ALA A 232 -5.90 11.09 19.88
C ALA A 232 -7.11 10.70 20.72
N LYS A 233 -7.00 10.87 22.04
CA LYS A 233 -7.97 10.36 23.02
C LYS A 233 -9.28 11.15 22.94
N PHE A 234 -10.39 10.43 22.76
CA PHE A 234 -11.74 10.98 22.94
C PHE A 234 -12.01 11.27 24.42
N ASP A 235 -12.50 12.49 24.71
CA ASP A 235 -12.85 12.90 26.06
C ASP A 235 -14.08 13.84 26.03
N ASN A 236 -15.21 13.31 26.51
CA ASN A 236 -16.49 14.02 26.56
C ASN A 236 -16.75 14.70 27.93
N SER A 237 -15.76 14.76 28.83
CA SER A 237 -15.95 15.31 30.18
C SER A 237 -16.14 16.84 30.20
N GLY A 238 -15.81 17.53 29.11
CA GLY A 238 -15.84 19.00 29.03
C GLY A 238 -17.20 19.64 28.68
N ASN A 239 -18.22 18.88 28.28
CA ASN A 239 -19.36 19.47 27.56
C ASN A 239 -20.75 18.83 27.84
N PRO A 240 -21.24 18.82 29.10
CA PRO A 240 -22.50 18.16 29.43
C PRO A 240 -23.77 18.92 28.98
N ILE A 241 -23.76 20.26 28.83
CA ILE A 241 -24.93 21.07 28.42
C ILE A 241 -24.48 22.31 27.63
N GLY A 242 -24.93 22.42 26.37
CA GLY A 242 -24.65 23.56 25.47
C GLY A 242 -23.24 23.51 24.87
N TYR A 243 -23.11 23.00 23.64
CA TYR A 243 -21.82 22.76 23.01
C TYR A 243 -20.99 24.06 22.88
N LYS A 244 -19.79 24.07 23.45
CA LYS A 244 -18.77 25.12 23.26
C LYS A 244 -17.44 24.52 22.86
N MET A 245 -16.89 24.98 21.73
CA MET A 245 -15.62 24.47 21.21
C MET A 245 -14.44 24.78 22.15
N SER A 246 -14.45 25.92 22.83
CA SER A 246 -13.43 26.28 23.83
C SER A 246 -13.35 25.32 25.03
N LYS A 247 -14.42 24.53 25.27
CA LYS A 247 -14.51 23.56 26.38
C LYS A 247 -14.36 22.12 25.90
N ASP A 248 -14.18 21.89 24.61
CA ASP A 248 -14.03 20.55 24.06
C ASP A 248 -12.60 20.03 24.26
N ILE A 249 -12.44 19.13 25.25
CA ILE A 249 -11.16 18.51 25.58
C ILE A 249 -10.68 17.58 24.45
N THR A 250 -11.59 16.98 23.68
CA THR A 250 -11.22 16.13 22.54
C THR A 250 -10.48 16.95 21.49
N VAL A 251 -10.97 18.15 21.19
CA VAL A 251 -10.30 19.07 20.25
C VAL A 251 -8.89 19.41 20.75
N LEU A 252 -8.76 19.76 22.03
CA LEU A 252 -7.46 20.08 22.59
C LEU A 252 -6.51 18.87 22.48
N ASN A 253 -6.97 17.65 22.76
CA ASN A 253 -6.17 16.43 22.62
C ASN A 253 -5.72 16.20 21.16
N ILE A 254 -6.58 16.47 20.18
CA ILE A 254 -6.25 16.39 18.75
C ILE A 254 -5.12 17.36 18.41
N VAL A 255 -5.23 18.64 18.81
CA VAL A 255 -4.20 19.66 18.53
C VAL A 255 -2.89 19.30 19.23
N ARG A 256 -2.94 18.80 20.48
CA ARG A 256 -1.76 18.34 21.21
C ARG A 256 -1.06 17.17 20.51
N ALA A 257 -1.82 16.21 20.00
CA ALA A 257 -1.27 15.09 19.25
C ALA A 257 -0.55 15.57 17.99
N LEU A 258 -1.12 16.53 17.26
CA LEU A 258 -0.46 17.15 16.09
C LEU A 258 0.84 17.85 16.46
N ILE A 259 0.84 18.71 17.48
CA ILE A 259 2.05 19.46 17.88
C ILE A 259 3.16 18.52 18.35
N THR A 260 2.81 17.46 19.11
CA THR A 260 3.77 16.43 19.55
C THR A 260 4.41 15.69 18.36
N ASN A 261 3.67 15.53 17.27
CA ASN A 261 4.15 14.90 16.04
C ASN A 261 4.76 15.88 15.03
N GLY A 262 5.07 17.11 15.45
CA GLY A 262 5.82 18.09 14.66
C GLY A 262 4.98 18.95 13.72
N TYR A 263 3.65 18.90 13.79
CA TYR A 263 2.77 19.75 12.98
C TYR A 263 2.60 21.11 13.67
N THR A 264 2.96 22.20 13.00
CA THR A 264 2.92 23.57 13.55
C THR A 264 1.58 24.28 13.33
N LEU A 265 0.74 23.75 12.44
CA LEU A 265 -0.54 24.30 11.99
C LEU A 265 -0.48 25.68 11.31
N GLN A 266 0.65 26.40 11.26
CA GLN A 266 0.68 27.78 10.74
C GLN A 266 0.48 27.86 9.21
N HIS A 267 1.55 27.89 8.41
CA HIS A 267 1.47 27.97 6.94
C HIS A 267 2.01 26.69 6.28
N GLN A 268 1.88 25.56 6.97
CA GLN A 268 2.58 24.32 6.61
C GLN A 268 1.92 23.56 5.45
N GLY A 269 0.60 23.71 5.27
CA GLY A 269 -0.17 22.92 4.31
C GLY A 269 0.23 23.21 2.87
N LYS A 270 0.43 24.49 2.52
CA LYS A 270 0.82 24.89 1.16
C LYS A 270 2.14 24.27 0.71
N ALA A 271 3.18 24.38 1.53
CA ALA A 271 4.50 23.86 1.21
C ALA A 271 4.47 22.34 1.07
N ALA A 272 3.80 21.67 2.00
CA ALA A 272 3.76 20.22 2.03
C ALA A 272 2.92 19.61 0.89
N ILE A 273 1.77 20.22 0.55
CA ILE A 273 0.95 19.80 -0.60
C ILE A 273 1.71 20.02 -1.92
N THR A 274 2.45 21.13 -2.03
CA THR A 274 3.28 21.38 -3.23
C THR A 274 4.38 20.33 -3.37
N ALA A 275 5.06 19.98 -2.28
CA ALA A 275 6.05 18.92 -2.27
C ALA A 275 5.45 17.55 -2.65
N MET A 276 4.31 17.18 -2.07
CA MET A 276 3.61 15.93 -2.40
C MET A 276 3.19 15.87 -3.86
N ARG A 277 2.62 16.95 -4.42
CA ARG A 277 2.26 17.02 -5.85
C ARG A 277 3.48 16.87 -6.75
N THR A 278 4.59 17.50 -6.39
CA THR A 278 5.85 17.42 -7.14
C THR A 278 6.38 15.98 -7.17
N GLU A 279 6.36 15.29 -6.02
CA GLU A 279 6.77 13.88 -5.96
C GLU A 279 5.81 12.97 -6.72
N GLN A 280 4.50 13.22 -6.66
CA GLN A 280 3.51 12.47 -7.46
C GLN A 280 3.72 12.64 -8.96
N ILE A 281 4.00 13.86 -9.43
CA ILE A 281 4.32 14.14 -10.83
C ILE A 281 5.59 13.39 -11.23
N LYS A 282 6.66 13.46 -10.44
CA LYS A 282 7.90 12.71 -10.72
C LYS A 282 7.67 11.21 -10.78
N GLU A 283 6.85 10.67 -9.87
CA GLU A 283 6.54 9.25 -9.86
C GLU A 283 5.70 8.84 -11.09
N GLN A 284 4.72 9.68 -11.46
CA GLN A 284 3.94 9.49 -12.67
C GLN A 284 4.81 9.55 -13.93
N GLU A 285 5.68 10.55 -14.05
CA GLU A 285 6.63 10.68 -15.17
C GLU A 285 7.53 9.44 -15.27
N LYS A 286 8.06 8.93 -14.15
CA LYS A 286 8.85 7.69 -14.12
C LYS A 286 8.04 6.49 -14.62
N ARG A 287 6.78 6.36 -14.21
CA ARG A 287 5.89 5.29 -14.67
C ARG A 287 5.62 5.40 -16.16
N VAL A 288 5.33 6.61 -16.65
CA VAL A 288 5.12 6.87 -18.09
C VAL A 288 6.36 6.49 -18.89
N ILE A 289 7.56 6.94 -18.50
CA ILE A 289 8.81 6.60 -19.19
C ILE A 289 9.04 5.09 -19.21
N THR A 290 8.80 4.41 -18.09
CA THR A 290 8.99 2.95 -17.97
C THR A 290 7.98 2.16 -18.80
N GLU A 291 6.71 2.59 -18.83
CA GLU A 291 5.69 1.93 -19.65
C GLU A 291 5.95 2.18 -21.14
N ARG A 292 6.33 3.40 -21.53
CA ARG A 292 6.72 3.72 -22.91
C ARG A 292 7.94 2.94 -23.39
N SER A 293 8.93 2.64 -22.52
CA SER A 293 10.11 1.86 -22.93
C SER A 293 9.84 0.37 -23.08
N ASN A 294 8.78 -0.14 -22.44
CA ASN A 294 8.39 -1.55 -22.51
C ASN A 294 7.26 -1.82 -23.52
N SER A 295 6.68 -0.77 -24.11
CA SER A 295 5.62 -0.91 -25.11
C SER A 295 6.18 -1.09 -26.52
N ALA A 296 5.34 -1.59 -27.42
CA ALA A 296 5.64 -1.66 -28.85
C ALA A 296 5.52 -0.28 -29.55
N ASN A 297 5.12 0.76 -28.82
CA ASN A 297 4.94 2.10 -29.35
C ASN A 297 6.29 2.73 -29.73
N ILE A 298 6.24 3.59 -30.74
CA ILE A 298 7.39 4.35 -31.23
C ILE A 298 7.17 5.80 -30.82
N TYR A 299 8.11 6.39 -30.10
CA TYR A 299 8.04 7.78 -29.66
C TYR A 299 9.26 8.57 -30.14
N GLU A 300 9.02 9.57 -30.98
CA GLU A 300 10.01 10.53 -31.48
C GLU A 300 11.31 9.90 -32.01
N GLN A 301 11.22 8.71 -32.62
CA GLN A 301 12.37 8.05 -33.23
C GLN A 301 12.60 8.59 -34.64
N ASN A 302 13.84 8.87 -35.00
CA ASN A 302 14.16 9.35 -36.34
C ASN A 302 13.91 8.28 -37.39
N GLY A 303 13.40 8.72 -38.53
CA GLY A 303 13.13 7.88 -39.67
C GLY A 303 12.50 8.66 -40.81
N TYR A 304 11.80 7.96 -41.69
CA TYR A 304 11.11 8.57 -42.81
C TYR A 304 9.74 7.93 -43.07
N VAL A 305 8.84 8.72 -43.66
CA VAL A 305 7.54 8.29 -44.17
C VAL A 305 7.55 8.44 -45.69
N ILE A 306 6.98 7.46 -46.38
CA ILE A 306 6.65 7.50 -47.81
C ILE A 306 5.13 7.57 -47.90
N ASP A 307 4.61 8.66 -48.46
CA ASP A 307 3.17 8.87 -48.59
C ASP A 307 2.56 8.15 -49.81
N GLU A 308 1.25 8.32 -49.99
CA GLU A 308 0.47 7.75 -51.11
C GLU A 308 1.03 8.08 -52.51
N LYS A 309 1.73 9.20 -52.63
CA LYS A 309 2.30 9.68 -53.90
C LYS A 309 3.74 9.22 -54.11
N GLY A 310 4.30 8.50 -53.14
CA GLY A 310 5.70 8.11 -53.13
C GLY A 310 6.64 9.22 -52.64
N GLU A 311 6.13 10.32 -52.09
CA GLU A 311 6.98 11.38 -51.55
C GLU A 311 7.58 10.94 -50.22
N LYS A 312 8.91 11.01 -50.12
CA LYS A 312 9.66 10.68 -48.91
C LYS A 312 9.88 11.92 -48.05
N ARG A 313 9.45 11.88 -46.78
CA ARG A 313 9.70 12.93 -45.77
C ARG A 313 10.41 12.33 -44.57
N THR A 314 11.41 13.02 -44.04
CA THR A 314 12.30 12.53 -42.96
C THR A 314 12.11 13.37 -41.71
N GLY A 315 12.17 12.74 -40.53
CA GLY A 315 12.10 13.41 -39.24
C GLY A 315 11.65 12.47 -38.11
N PRO A 316 11.41 13.00 -36.89
CA PRO A 316 10.94 12.21 -35.77
C PRO A 316 9.55 11.62 -36.00
N ILE A 317 9.42 10.33 -35.75
CA ILE A 317 8.22 9.52 -35.94
C ILE A 317 7.66 9.10 -34.58
N THR A 318 6.35 9.25 -34.42
CA THR A 318 5.58 8.67 -33.31
C THR A 318 4.45 7.80 -33.84
N ALA A 319 4.36 6.55 -33.38
CA ALA A 319 3.29 5.61 -33.71
C ALA A 319 2.88 4.83 -32.46
N GLU A 320 1.59 4.85 -32.13
CA GLU A 320 1.06 4.18 -30.94
C GLU A 320 0.25 2.97 -31.37
N PHE A 321 0.66 1.78 -30.92
CA PHE A 321 0.02 0.49 -31.16
C PHE A 321 -0.78 0.00 -29.95
N GLU A 322 -0.47 0.47 -28.75
CA GLU A 322 -1.17 0.14 -27.51
C GLU A 322 -1.29 1.33 -26.57
N SER A 323 -2.20 1.24 -25.60
CA SER A 323 -2.40 2.27 -24.59
C SER A 323 -1.37 2.22 -23.47
N ILE A 324 -0.96 3.40 -22.99
CA ILE A 324 -0.11 3.55 -21.82
C ILE A 324 -1.00 3.84 -20.60
N LYS A 325 -1.05 2.90 -19.65
CA LYS A 325 -1.95 2.99 -18.48
C LYS A 325 -1.65 4.22 -17.65
N ALA A 326 -0.38 4.57 -17.48
CA ALA A 326 0.06 5.75 -16.74
C ALA A 326 -0.37 7.08 -17.38
N GLU A 327 -0.70 7.09 -18.68
CA GLU A 327 -1.21 8.25 -19.42
C GLU A 327 -2.73 8.27 -19.52
N SER A 328 -3.38 7.10 -19.39
CA SER A 328 -4.83 7.03 -19.33
C SER A 328 -5.34 7.66 -18.04
N SER A 329 -6.02 8.80 -18.15
CA SER A 329 -6.66 9.45 -17.01
C SER A 329 -7.70 8.52 -16.38
N SER A 330 -7.69 8.40 -15.06
CA SER A 330 -8.63 7.55 -14.32
C SER A 330 -10.08 8.05 -14.53
N GLY A 331 -10.79 7.43 -15.47
CA GLY A 331 -12.24 7.64 -15.68
C GLY A 331 -12.66 8.11 -17.08
N MET A 332 -11.74 8.50 -17.96
CA MET A 332 -12.08 8.75 -19.38
C MET A 332 -11.76 7.51 -20.23
N ALA A 333 -12.71 7.11 -21.06
CA ALA A 333 -12.47 6.07 -22.06
C ALA A 333 -11.38 6.54 -23.02
N ASP A 334 -10.37 5.70 -23.21
CA ASP A 334 -9.32 5.93 -24.19
C ASP A 334 -9.91 5.90 -25.61
N MET A 335 -9.86 7.05 -26.29
CA MET A 335 -10.43 7.24 -27.63
C MET A 335 -9.38 7.13 -28.74
N THR A 336 -8.13 6.79 -28.41
CA THR A 336 -7.04 6.72 -29.37
C THR A 336 -7.19 5.53 -30.31
N ALA A 337 -7.07 5.78 -31.62
CA ALA A 337 -7.14 4.77 -32.66
C ALA A 337 -5.77 4.09 -32.85
N TYR A 338 -5.41 3.22 -31.90
CA TYR A 338 -4.14 2.52 -31.89
C TYR A 338 -3.86 1.72 -33.17
N GLY A 339 -2.62 1.78 -33.62
CA GLY A 339 -2.11 1.13 -34.82
C GLY A 339 -2.62 1.71 -36.13
N LYS A 340 -3.45 2.77 -36.13
CA LYS A 340 -4.05 3.32 -37.36
C LYS A 340 -3.35 4.56 -37.88
N THR A 341 -2.59 5.25 -37.05
CA THR A 341 -1.92 6.51 -37.41
C THR A 341 -0.44 6.50 -37.09
N VAL A 342 0.32 7.21 -37.91
CA VAL A 342 1.72 7.57 -37.63
C VAL A 342 1.87 9.07 -37.77
N VAL A 343 2.57 9.68 -36.83
CA VAL A 343 2.83 11.12 -36.78
C VAL A 343 4.28 11.37 -37.16
N LEU A 344 4.51 12.24 -38.13
CA LEU A 344 5.84 12.71 -38.51
C LEU A 344 5.98 14.19 -38.15
N LYS A 345 7.06 14.53 -37.46
CA LYS A 345 7.51 15.91 -37.32
C LYS A 345 8.60 16.17 -38.36
N TYR A 346 8.46 17.20 -39.18
CA TYR A 346 9.47 17.55 -40.19
C TYR A 346 9.55 19.06 -40.41
N SER A 347 10.72 19.56 -40.80
CA SER A 347 10.90 20.96 -41.20
C SER A 347 10.57 21.12 -42.68
N ASN A 348 9.72 22.09 -43.03
CA ASN A 348 9.45 22.41 -44.43
C ASN A 348 10.61 23.21 -45.06
N GLU A 349 10.54 23.43 -46.38
CA GLU A 349 11.52 24.23 -47.16
C GLU A 349 11.74 25.66 -46.63
N LYS A 350 10.83 26.17 -45.79
CA LYS A 350 10.91 27.50 -45.15
C LYS A 350 11.43 27.44 -43.71
N GLY A 351 11.98 26.30 -43.28
CA GLY A 351 12.53 26.09 -41.93
C GLY A 351 11.49 26.05 -40.81
N ARG A 352 10.19 25.92 -41.11
CA ARG A 352 9.14 25.81 -40.08
C ARG A 352 8.84 24.35 -39.80
N GLU A 353 8.80 23.99 -38.51
CA GLU A 353 8.35 22.68 -38.08
C GLU A 353 6.88 22.46 -38.43
N LYS A 354 6.58 21.30 -38.99
CA LYS A 354 5.24 20.79 -39.27
C LYS A 354 5.08 19.43 -38.61
N THR A 355 3.87 19.19 -38.14
CA THR A 355 3.43 17.87 -37.70
C THR A 355 2.38 17.38 -38.68
N GLU A 356 2.56 16.18 -39.22
CA GLU A 356 1.62 15.56 -40.16
C GLU A 356 1.22 14.18 -39.66
N ILE A 357 -0.07 13.86 -39.80
CA ILE A 357 -0.66 12.60 -39.34
C ILE A 357 -1.05 11.79 -40.57
N PHE A 358 -0.42 10.63 -40.73
CA PHE A 358 -0.68 9.69 -41.81
C PHE A 358 -1.54 8.52 -41.31
N LYS A 359 -2.47 8.06 -42.16
CA LYS A 359 -3.42 6.99 -41.82
C LYS A 359 -3.05 5.70 -42.53
N SER A 360 -3.12 4.58 -41.83
CA SER A 360 -2.76 3.25 -42.36
C SER A 360 -3.58 2.81 -43.58
N LYS A 361 -4.85 3.23 -43.68
CA LYS A 361 -5.74 2.90 -44.80
C LYS A 361 -5.26 3.38 -46.18
N ASN A 362 -4.28 4.29 -46.19
CA ASN A 362 -3.76 4.97 -47.36
C ASN A 362 -2.48 4.31 -47.92
N GLY A 363 -2.10 3.10 -47.48
CA GLY A 363 -0.91 2.43 -48.02
C GLY A 363 0.41 3.08 -47.64
N ILE A 364 0.40 3.88 -46.57
CA ILE A 364 1.57 4.64 -46.09
C ILE A 364 2.64 3.68 -45.60
N ARG A 365 3.90 3.92 -45.98
CA ARG A 365 5.06 3.21 -45.43
C ARG A 365 5.86 4.15 -44.55
N PHE A 366 6.32 3.68 -43.41
CA PHE A 366 7.33 4.39 -42.65
C PHE A 366 8.45 3.47 -42.21
N CYS A 367 9.64 4.00 -42.06
CA CYS A 367 10.79 3.25 -41.59
C CYS A 367 11.56 4.08 -40.58
N LEU A 368 12.11 3.41 -39.59
CA LEU A 368 13.00 3.97 -38.59
C LEU A 368 14.44 3.87 -39.05
N ASP A 369 15.31 4.75 -38.54
CA ASP A 369 16.75 4.71 -38.84
C ASP A 369 17.41 3.41 -38.31
N SER A 370 16.76 2.70 -37.39
CA SER A 370 17.15 1.36 -36.94
C SER A 370 17.03 0.29 -38.03
N GLY A 371 16.37 0.59 -39.15
CA GLY A 371 16.12 -0.34 -40.25
C GLY A 371 14.75 -1.03 -40.18
N GLU A 372 13.98 -0.81 -39.11
CA GLU A 372 12.63 -1.35 -39.01
C GLU A 372 11.65 -0.57 -39.90
N CYS A 373 10.88 -1.27 -40.72
CA CYS A 373 9.88 -0.68 -41.60
C CYS A 373 8.49 -1.19 -41.29
N TYR A 374 7.49 -0.34 -41.53
CA TYR A 374 6.09 -0.59 -41.26
C TYR A 374 5.24 -0.16 -42.46
N LEU A 375 4.17 -0.90 -42.73
CA LEU A 375 3.25 -0.65 -43.84
C LEU A 375 1.80 -0.58 -43.35
N GLY A 376 1.13 0.51 -43.69
CA GLY A 376 -0.31 0.67 -43.54
C GLY A 376 -1.05 -0.23 -44.53
N LEU A 377 -1.77 -1.23 -44.04
CA LEU A 377 -2.39 -2.24 -44.89
C LEU A 377 -3.77 -2.65 -44.36
N LYS A 378 -4.73 -2.89 -45.26
CA LYS A 378 -5.98 -3.57 -44.92
C LYS A 378 -5.76 -5.08 -44.97
N THR A 379 -6.30 -5.81 -43.99
CA THR A 379 -6.13 -7.27 -43.91
C THR A 379 -7.44 -8.03 -44.02
N ILE A 380 -7.35 -9.28 -44.49
CA ILE A 380 -8.44 -10.27 -44.54
C ILE A 380 -8.05 -11.53 -43.77
N GLY A 381 -9.02 -12.40 -43.47
CA GLY A 381 -8.78 -13.65 -42.72
C GLY A 381 -8.77 -13.50 -41.20
N ASN A 382 -9.03 -12.29 -40.68
CA ASN A 382 -9.21 -12.03 -39.26
C ASN A 382 -10.68 -12.27 -38.86
N THR A 383 -11.05 -13.51 -38.53
CA THR A 383 -12.46 -13.82 -38.23
C THR A 383 -12.84 -13.82 -36.75
N MET A 384 -12.02 -13.23 -35.87
CA MET A 384 -12.33 -13.17 -34.44
C MET A 384 -12.05 -11.83 -33.74
N ALA A 385 -11.39 -10.84 -34.34
CA ALA A 385 -11.12 -9.57 -33.65
C ALA A 385 -12.26 -8.52 -33.70
N ALA A 386 -13.44 -8.87 -34.24
CA ALA A 386 -14.56 -7.93 -34.36
C ALA A 386 -15.46 -7.85 -33.10
N ALA A 387 -15.20 -8.64 -32.05
CA ALA A 387 -16.14 -8.79 -30.92
C ALA A 387 -15.72 -8.14 -29.59
N GLY A 388 -14.57 -7.45 -29.50
CA GLY A 388 -14.10 -6.94 -28.20
C GLY A 388 -13.32 -5.63 -28.20
N SER A 389 -13.19 -4.95 -29.33
CA SER A 389 -12.44 -3.69 -29.46
C SER A 389 -13.32 -2.64 -30.15
N LEU A 390 -13.23 -1.38 -29.71
CA LEU A 390 -13.83 -0.22 -30.39
C LEU A 390 -13.47 -0.14 -31.90
N ASN A 391 -12.44 -0.89 -32.33
CA ASN A 391 -12.11 -1.14 -33.73
C ASN A 391 -13.23 -1.80 -34.56
N ALA A 392 -14.21 -2.45 -33.93
CA ALA A 392 -15.37 -3.05 -34.60
C ALA A 392 -16.35 -2.00 -35.16
N LEU A 393 -16.36 -0.77 -34.62
CA LEU A 393 -17.29 0.29 -35.03
C LEU A 393 -16.81 1.05 -36.27
N SER A 394 -15.53 1.01 -36.62
CA SER A 394 -14.97 1.87 -37.67
C SER A 394 -15.01 1.25 -39.08
N PHE A 395 -15.45 0.00 -39.25
CA PHE A 395 -15.43 -0.79 -40.50
C PHE A 395 -14.09 -0.78 -41.27
N ASP A 396 -13.03 -0.23 -40.68
CA ASP A 396 -11.72 0.01 -41.26
C ASP A 396 -10.70 -0.81 -40.48
N PHE A 397 -10.40 -1.99 -41.03
CA PHE A 397 -9.46 -2.96 -40.49
C PHE A 397 -8.02 -2.70 -40.95
N SER A 398 -7.72 -1.48 -41.41
CA SER A 398 -6.34 -1.08 -41.67
C SER A 398 -5.57 -0.83 -40.39
N SER A 399 -4.30 -1.21 -40.40
CA SER A 399 -3.32 -0.92 -39.36
C SER A 399 -1.91 -0.89 -39.96
N PHE A 400 -0.95 -0.34 -39.23
CA PHE A 400 0.47 -0.41 -39.56
C PHE A 400 1.06 -1.73 -39.07
N TYR A 401 1.63 -2.50 -39.99
CA TYR A 401 2.25 -3.79 -39.69
C TYR A 401 3.75 -3.72 -39.94
N LYS A 402 4.54 -4.37 -39.08
CA LYS A 402 6.00 -4.43 -39.21
C LYS A 402 6.37 -5.37 -40.36
N ILE A 403 7.23 -4.93 -41.26
CA ILE A 403 7.77 -5.74 -42.36
C ILE A 403 8.91 -6.60 -41.83
N LEU A 404 8.81 -7.92 -41.99
CA LEU A 404 9.86 -8.88 -41.65
C LEU A 404 10.64 -9.37 -42.86
N TYR A 405 9.99 -9.42 -44.02
CA TYR A 405 10.58 -9.83 -45.29
C TYR A 405 9.98 -9.02 -46.43
N GLU A 406 10.84 -8.60 -47.36
CA GLU A 406 10.43 -7.89 -48.57
C GLU A 406 11.32 -8.29 -49.74
N LYS A 407 10.70 -8.73 -50.84
CA LYS A 407 11.37 -9.00 -52.11
C LYS A 407 10.39 -8.82 -53.26
N ASP A 408 10.69 -7.95 -54.22
CA ASP A 408 9.87 -7.71 -55.43
C ASP A 408 8.38 -7.45 -55.14
N GLY A 409 8.06 -6.75 -54.04
CA GLY A 409 6.69 -6.44 -53.62
C GLY A 409 5.95 -7.59 -52.91
N TYR A 410 6.60 -8.74 -52.71
CA TYR A 410 6.17 -9.82 -51.84
C TYR A 410 6.64 -9.54 -50.41
N LEU A 411 5.69 -9.50 -49.47
CA LEU A 411 5.96 -9.11 -48.09
C LEU A 411 5.47 -10.17 -47.11
N VAL A 412 6.25 -10.40 -46.06
CA VAL A 412 5.76 -11.00 -44.80
C VAL A 412 5.78 -9.90 -43.74
N LEU A 413 4.63 -9.68 -43.12
CA LEU A 413 4.43 -8.67 -42.09
C LEU A 413 3.90 -9.30 -40.80
N VAL A 414 4.02 -8.58 -39.68
CA VAL A 414 3.44 -8.96 -38.38
C VAL A 414 2.77 -7.79 -37.70
N ASP A 415 1.79 -8.11 -36.85
CA ASP A 415 1.24 -7.16 -35.88
C ASP A 415 2.31 -6.80 -34.84
N PRO A 416 2.63 -5.51 -34.63
CA PRO A 416 3.62 -5.09 -33.63
C PRO A 416 3.31 -5.58 -32.20
N LEU A 417 2.04 -5.83 -31.88
CA LEU A 417 1.63 -6.35 -30.56
C LEU A 417 1.67 -7.87 -30.49
N VAL A 418 1.52 -8.56 -31.62
CA VAL A 418 1.45 -10.02 -31.68
C VAL A 418 2.41 -10.52 -32.77
N PRO A 419 3.71 -10.67 -32.44
CA PRO A 419 4.73 -11.09 -33.41
C PRO A 419 4.50 -12.48 -34.02
N ALA A 420 3.59 -13.28 -33.44
CA ALA A 420 3.19 -14.57 -33.97
C ALA A 420 2.10 -14.49 -35.07
N ASP A 421 1.49 -13.32 -35.27
CA ASP A 421 0.42 -13.13 -36.25
C ASP A 421 0.98 -12.65 -37.59
N PHE A 422 1.41 -13.61 -38.40
CA PHE A 422 1.95 -13.31 -39.72
C PHE A 422 0.87 -12.97 -40.74
N ILE A 423 1.23 -12.02 -41.61
CA ILE A 423 0.45 -11.56 -42.74
C ILE A 423 1.31 -11.71 -43.99
N ILE A 424 0.75 -12.31 -45.04
CA ILE A 424 1.36 -12.29 -46.36
C ILE A 424 0.71 -11.22 -47.24
N LYS A 425 1.52 -10.55 -48.06
CA LYS A 425 1.04 -9.58 -49.05
C LYS A 425 1.76 -9.83 -50.37
N ILE A 426 0.99 -10.06 -51.43
CA ILE A 426 1.49 -10.21 -52.79
C ILE A 426 1.18 -8.96 -53.63
N PRO A 427 1.96 -8.64 -54.68
CA PRO A 427 1.78 -7.41 -55.46
C PRO A 427 0.37 -7.21 -56.01
N ASN A 428 -0.23 -8.27 -56.57
CA ASN A 428 -1.53 -8.21 -57.27
C ASN A 428 -2.76 -8.12 -56.35
N GLN A 429 -2.56 -8.11 -55.03
CA GLN A 429 -3.64 -8.03 -54.04
C GLN A 429 -3.56 -6.71 -53.28
N GLU A 430 -4.65 -5.95 -53.17
CA GLU A 430 -4.67 -4.70 -52.39
C GLU A 430 -4.53 -4.98 -50.88
N LYS A 431 -5.07 -6.11 -50.42
CA LYS A 431 -5.14 -6.49 -49.00
C LYS A 431 -4.09 -7.53 -48.64
N GLY A 432 -3.65 -7.54 -47.38
CA GLY A 432 -2.86 -8.64 -46.81
C GLY A 432 -3.74 -9.76 -46.27
N LEU A 433 -3.22 -10.98 -46.22
CA LEU A 433 -3.93 -12.13 -45.66
C LEU A 433 -3.26 -12.60 -44.36
N TYR A 434 -4.03 -12.67 -43.27
CA TYR A 434 -3.60 -13.33 -42.04
C TYR A 434 -3.48 -14.83 -42.23
N THR A 435 -2.37 -15.37 -41.75
CA THR A 435 -2.05 -16.80 -41.87
C THR A 435 -2.33 -17.58 -40.58
N ASN A 436 -2.35 -16.90 -39.42
CA ASN A 436 -2.45 -17.59 -38.11
C ASN A 436 -3.75 -17.33 -37.32
N LYS A 437 -4.64 -16.46 -37.81
CA LYS A 437 -5.90 -16.08 -37.14
C LYS A 437 -7.13 -16.91 -37.53
N SER A 438 -6.95 -17.97 -38.30
CA SER A 438 -8.03 -18.84 -38.81
C SER A 438 -7.75 -20.30 -38.48
N SER A 439 -8.82 -21.10 -38.32
CA SER A 439 -8.68 -22.57 -38.26
C SER A 439 -8.05 -23.09 -39.56
N LEU A 440 -7.41 -24.26 -39.51
CA LEU A 440 -6.69 -24.83 -40.65
C LEU A 440 -7.56 -24.90 -41.93
N ASP A 441 -8.79 -25.41 -41.82
CA ASP A 441 -9.72 -25.52 -42.96
C ASP A 441 -10.09 -24.15 -43.55
N LYS A 442 -10.27 -23.16 -42.68
CA LYS A 442 -10.61 -21.80 -43.09
C LYS A 442 -9.42 -21.08 -43.69
N LEU A 443 -8.23 -21.30 -43.14
CA LEU A 443 -6.97 -20.79 -43.66
C LEU A 443 -6.71 -21.36 -45.05
N LYS A 444 -6.87 -22.68 -45.25
CA LYS A 444 -6.74 -23.33 -46.55
C LYS A 444 -7.66 -22.70 -47.59
N LYS A 445 -8.93 -22.46 -47.23
CA LYS A 445 -9.88 -21.76 -48.09
C LYS A 445 -9.42 -20.33 -48.42
N ASN A 446 -9.05 -19.54 -47.41
CA ASN A 446 -8.61 -18.16 -47.60
C ASN A 446 -7.35 -18.06 -48.47
N ILE A 447 -6.38 -18.96 -48.28
CA ILE A 447 -5.14 -19.02 -49.06
C ILE A 447 -5.43 -19.37 -50.51
N THR A 448 -6.28 -20.36 -50.76
CA THR A 448 -6.68 -20.76 -52.12
C THR A 448 -7.34 -19.58 -52.85
N GLU A 449 -8.25 -18.87 -52.16
CA GLU A 449 -8.95 -17.71 -52.72
C GLU A 449 -8.04 -16.48 -52.92
N TYR A 450 -7.05 -16.29 -52.04
CA TYR A 450 -6.13 -15.15 -52.07
C TYR A 450 -5.04 -15.30 -53.12
N LEU A 451 -4.43 -16.49 -53.21
CA LEU A 451 -3.38 -16.77 -54.18
C LEU A 451 -3.96 -17.05 -55.58
N LYS A 452 -5.15 -17.66 -55.68
CA LYS A 452 -5.77 -18.05 -56.97
C LYS A 452 -4.79 -18.81 -57.88
N CYS A 453 -4.08 -19.78 -57.30
CA CYS A 453 -3.07 -20.55 -58.00
C CYS A 453 -3.36 -22.05 -57.92
N ASP A 454 -3.66 -22.66 -59.08
CA ASP A 454 -4.03 -24.07 -59.17
C ASP A 454 -2.86 -25.02 -58.91
N SER A 455 -1.61 -24.57 -59.13
CA SER A 455 -0.40 -25.34 -58.85
C SER A 455 0.03 -25.30 -57.38
N PHE A 456 -0.64 -24.51 -56.54
CA PHE A 456 -0.29 -24.35 -55.13
C PHE A 456 -0.89 -25.46 -54.26
N VAL A 457 -0.03 -26.20 -53.55
CA VAL A 457 -0.44 -27.26 -52.62
C VAL A 457 -0.24 -26.80 -51.18
N PHE A 458 -1.34 -26.54 -50.47
CA PHE A 458 -1.34 -25.98 -49.12
C PHE A 458 -0.53 -26.81 -48.11
N GLU A 459 -0.64 -28.13 -48.16
CA GLU A 459 -0.03 -29.06 -47.21
C GLU A 459 1.51 -29.07 -47.22
N ASN A 460 2.14 -28.50 -48.26
CA ASN A 460 3.59 -28.47 -48.40
C ASN A 460 4.28 -27.39 -47.56
N TYR A 461 3.51 -26.49 -46.94
CA TYR A 461 4.04 -25.28 -46.31
C TYR A 461 3.59 -25.13 -44.87
N ASP A 462 4.48 -24.58 -44.06
CA ASP A 462 4.16 -24.12 -42.72
C ASP A 462 3.78 -22.64 -42.75
N PHE A 463 2.50 -22.36 -42.49
CA PHE A 463 1.98 -20.99 -42.47
C PHE A 463 2.23 -20.26 -41.15
N LYS A 464 2.79 -20.95 -40.15
CA LYS A 464 3.02 -20.41 -38.81
C LYS A 464 4.41 -19.86 -38.59
N THR A 465 5.33 -20.02 -39.55
CA THR A 465 6.73 -19.61 -39.42
C THR A 465 7.16 -18.67 -40.54
N LEU A 466 8.10 -17.76 -40.25
CA LEU A 466 8.63 -16.84 -41.25
C LEU A 466 9.21 -17.60 -42.46
N ASP A 467 10.06 -18.60 -42.21
CA ASP A 467 10.70 -19.39 -43.28
C ASP A 467 9.68 -20.14 -44.14
N GLY A 468 8.62 -20.68 -43.51
CA GLY A 468 7.54 -21.33 -44.24
C GLY A 468 6.78 -20.36 -45.14
N LEU A 469 6.50 -19.15 -44.64
CA LEU A 469 5.83 -18.10 -45.43
C LEU A 469 6.70 -17.53 -46.54
N VAL A 470 8.02 -17.39 -46.33
CA VAL A 470 8.94 -17.00 -47.40
C VAL A 470 8.90 -18.03 -48.53
N LYS A 471 8.91 -19.33 -48.21
CA LYS A 471 8.78 -20.40 -49.22
C LYS A 471 7.46 -20.35 -49.98
N VAL A 472 6.34 -20.04 -49.30
CA VAL A 472 5.03 -19.83 -49.94
C VAL A 472 5.12 -18.71 -50.99
N LEU A 473 5.73 -17.58 -50.64
CA LEU A 473 5.85 -16.43 -51.54
C LEU A 473 6.79 -16.73 -52.73
N GLU A 474 7.88 -17.46 -52.50
CA GLU A 474 8.81 -17.86 -53.56
C GLU A 474 8.19 -18.87 -54.54
N GLU A 475 7.47 -19.87 -54.03
CA GLU A 475 6.72 -20.82 -54.87
C GLU A 475 5.70 -20.07 -55.72
N TYR A 476 4.92 -19.20 -55.09
CA TYR A 476 3.92 -18.41 -55.78
C TYR A 476 4.54 -17.55 -56.89
N LYS A 477 5.68 -16.89 -56.60
CA LYS A 477 6.42 -16.11 -57.60
C LYS A 477 6.85 -16.95 -58.80
N ASN A 478 7.30 -18.18 -58.59
CA ASN A 478 7.85 -19.03 -59.66
C ASN A 478 6.77 -19.73 -60.49
N ASN A 479 5.67 -20.14 -59.85
CA ASN A 479 4.72 -21.08 -60.45
C ASN A 479 3.33 -20.49 -60.71
N CYS A 480 3.02 -19.33 -60.13
CA CYS A 480 1.68 -18.73 -60.16
C CYS A 480 1.66 -17.31 -60.75
N ASN A 481 2.80 -16.60 -60.73
CA ASN A 481 2.90 -15.24 -61.23
C ASN A 481 2.97 -15.25 -62.77
N LYS A 482 1.81 -15.17 -63.42
CA LYS A 482 1.69 -14.82 -64.85
C LYS A 482 1.39 -13.34 -65.02
#